data_AF-A0A9D1NU58-F1
#
_entry.id   AF-A0A9D1NU58-F1
#
_cell.length_a   1.000
_cell.length_b   1.000
_cell.length_c   1.000
_cell.angle_alpha   90.00
_cell.angle_beta   90.00
_cell.angle_gamma   90.00
#
_symmetry.space_group_name_H-M   'P 1'
#
loop_
_entity.id
_entity.type
_entity.pdbx_description
1 polymer ?
#
loop_
_entity_poly.entity_id
_entity_poly.type
_entity_poly.pdbx_seq_one_letter_code
_entity_poly.pdbx_strand_id
1 'polypeptide(L)'
;MENISKQWWQTAVIYQIYPRSFYDSNGDGIGDLEGIAQKLDYLQTLGADAVWISPLCLSRTTNFWHPDPALGTKEDLDALAARAGERGIRVIVDAKGPPKGESASSLMEIGRRQDCSYYYSTWHRSPGDGASGLTFQGEHEILDQREDGEKWDLAPLSLVKFKRIFTKWQKDLCGECWNGLLWENFHQPRSVSRFGDDGRYRMKAAKMLATLLFGMRGTPFLYQGEELGM
;
A
#
# COMPACT_ATOMS: atom_id res chain seq x y z
N MET A 1 10.37 31.26 -1.41
CA MET A 1 9.75 29.93 -1.52
C MET A 1 10.03 29.22 -0.22
N GLU A 2 9.03 29.06 0.64
CA GLU A 2 9.17 28.31 1.89
C GLU A 2 9.66 26.89 1.58
N ASN A 3 10.72 26.48 2.27
CA ASN A 3 11.30 25.16 2.15
C ASN A 3 10.36 24.19 2.90
N ILE A 4 9.26 23.77 2.25
CA ILE A 4 8.38 22.73 2.79
C ILE A 4 9.26 21.49 2.96
N SER A 5 9.56 21.15 4.21
CA SER A 5 10.37 19.97 4.55
C SER A 5 9.77 18.75 3.87
N LYS A 6 10.53 18.14 2.95
CA LYS A 6 10.10 16.90 2.29
C LYS A 6 9.79 15.85 3.35
N GLN A 7 8.65 15.21 3.22
CA GLN A 7 8.26 14.11 4.09
C GLN A 7 9.01 12.85 3.67
N TRP A 8 9.45 12.03 4.64
CA TRP A 8 10.27 10.84 4.36
C TRP A 8 9.59 9.87 3.39
N TRP A 9 8.26 9.77 3.46
CA TRP A 9 7.47 8.86 2.64
C TRP A 9 7.39 9.31 1.18
N GLN A 10 7.71 10.58 0.85
CA GLN A 10 7.72 11.07 -0.54
C GLN A 10 8.87 10.48 -1.37
N THR A 11 9.90 9.93 -0.72
CA THR A 11 11.04 9.28 -1.37
C THR A 11 11.14 7.80 -1.04
N ALA A 12 10.14 7.25 -0.35
CA ALA A 12 10.13 5.88 0.13
C ALA A 12 9.54 4.91 -0.90
N VAL A 13 9.91 3.64 -0.77
CA VAL A 13 9.16 2.49 -1.30
C VAL A 13 8.49 1.77 -0.13
N ILE A 14 7.17 1.61 -0.19
CA ILE A 14 6.39 1.01 0.90
C ILE A 14 5.91 -0.39 0.49
N TYR A 15 6.21 -1.39 1.30
CA TYR A 15 5.81 -2.77 1.04
C TYR A 15 4.56 -3.12 1.87
N GLN A 16 3.44 -3.43 1.20
CA GLN A 16 2.19 -3.76 1.86
C GLN A 16 2.12 -5.26 2.19
N ILE A 17 1.85 -5.55 3.46
CA ILE A 17 1.76 -6.90 4.02
C ILE A 17 0.32 -7.17 4.46
N TYR A 18 -0.26 -8.23 3.92
CA TYR A 18 -1.45 -8.89 4.46
C TYR A 18 -0.99 -10.02 5.39
N PRO A 19 -0.97 -9.79 6.73
CA PRO A 19 -0.18 -10.58 7.67
C PRO A 19 -0.55 -12.06 7.66
N ARG A 20 -1.85 -12.36 7.61
CA ARG A 20 -2.39 -13.73 7.63
C ARG A 20 -1.90 -14.63 6.51
N SER A 21 -1.38 -14.08 5.41
CA SER A 21 -0.89 -14.85 4.25
C SER A 21 0.57 -14.57 3.92
N PHE A 22 1.31 -13.90 4.81
CA PHE A 22 2.70 -13.53 4.54
C PHE A 22 3.68 -14.61 4.97
N TYR A 23 3.73 -14.91 6.27
CA TYR A 23 4.60 -15.96 6.80
C TYR A 23 4.10 -16.42 8.16
N ASP A 24 3.86 -17.72 8.29
CA ASP A 24 3.44 -18.40 9.52
C ASP A 24 4.70 -18.87 10.28
N SER A 25 4.90 -18.36 11.49
CA SER A 25 6.07 -18.68 12.31
C SER A 25 5.84 -19.81 13.31
N ASN A 26 4.58 -20.12 13.62
CA ASN A 26 4.19 -21.02 14.70
C ASN A 26 3.55 -22.34 14.19
N GLY A 27 3.25 -22.43 12.89
CA GLY A 27 2.70 -23.60 12.21
C GLY A 27 1.18 -23.77 12.33
N ASP A 28 0.44 -22.74 12.74
CA ASP A 28 -1.03 -22.78 12.88
C ASP A 28 -1.80 -22.55 11.57
N GLY A 29 -1.09 -22.25 10.48
CA GLY A 29 -1.65 -21.98 9.15
C GLY A 29 -2.01 -20.51 8.90
N ILE A 30 -1.72 -19.61 9.85
CA ILE A 30 -1.99 -18.18 9.77
C ILE A 30 -0.68 -17.41 9.93
N GLY A 31 -0.38 -16.52 9.00
CA GLY A 31 0.79 -15.65 9.14
C GLY A 31 0.65 -14.67 10.30
N ASP A 32 1.77 -14.38 10.96
CA ASP A 32 1.81 -13.66 12.24
C ASP A 32 2.92 -12.57 12.28
N LEU A 33 2.94 -11.75 13.34
CA LEU A 33 3.89 -10.63 13.49
C LEU A 33 5.34 -11.10 13.62
N GLU A 34 5.59 -12.23 14.28
CA GLU A 34 6.93 -12.81 14.38
C GLU A 34 7.39 -13.30 13.00
N GLY A 35 6.49 -13.84 12.21
CA GLY A 35 6.74 -14.25 10.84
C GLY A 35 7.13 -13.09 9.93
N ILE A 36 6.50 -11.93 10.10
CA ILE A 36 6.95 -10.70 9.43
C ILE A 36 8.37 -10.35 9.89
N ALA A 37 8.65 -10.42 11.18
CA ALA A 37 9.95 -10.08 11.72
C ALA A 37 11.08 -10.98 11.17
N GLN A 38 10.82 -12.27 10.98
CA GLN A 38 11.74 -13.23 10.37
C GLN A 38 12.05 -12.92 8.89
N LYS A 39 11.24 -12.09 8.22
CA LYS A 39 11.44 -11.68 6.82
C LYS A 39 11.95 -10.26 6.67
N LEU A 40 12.33 -9.57 7.75
CA LEU A 40 12.86 -8.21 7.64
C LEU A 40 14.16 -8.13 6.80
N ASP A 41 15.02 -9.15 6.84
CA ASP A 41 16.24 -9.19 6.01
C ASP A 41 15.89 -9.32 4.52
N TYR A 42 14.83 -10.07 4.19
CA TYR A 42 14.30 -10.17 2.83
C TYR A 42 13.79 -8.80 2.35
N LEU A 43 12.98 -8.13 3.17
CA LEU A 43 12.39 -6.83 2.86
C LEU A 43 13.46 -5.73 2.75
N GLN A 44 14.52 -5.80 3.58
CA GLN A 44 15.67 -4.92 3.48
C GLN A 44 16.44 -5.15 2.17
N THR A 45 16.65 -6.41 1.79
CA THR A 45 17.33 -6.77 0.53
C THR A 45 16.54 -6.30 -0.69
N LEU A 46 15.21 -6.38 -0.63
CA LEU A 46 14.33 -5.85 -1.67
C LEU A 46 14.41 -4.33 -1.79
N GLY A 47 14.80 -3.63 -0.71
CA GLY A 47 14.95 -2.19 -0.66
C GLY A 47 13.70 -1.45 -0.16
N ALA A 48 12.85 -2.11 0.64
CA ALA A 48 11.70 -1.44 1.25
C ALA A 48 12.14 -0.47 2.36
N ASP A 49 11.68 0.78 2.31
CA ASP A 49 11.92 1.79 3.36
C ASP A 49 10.89 1.69 4.50
N ALA A 50 9.73 1.09 4.20
CA ALA A 50 8.67 0.86 5.16
C ALA A 50 7.85 -0.38 4.79
N VAL A 51 7.22 -0.98 5.80
CA VAL A 51 6.16 -1.98 5.64
C VAL A 51 4.84 -1.40 6.12
N TRP A 52 3.76 -1.66 5.38
CA TRP A 52 2.40 -1.33 5.80
C TRP A 52 1.61 -2.61 6.08
N ILE A 53 1.33 -2.87 7.35
CA ILE A 53 0.63 -4.07 7.82
C ILE A 53 -0.87 -3.80 7.85
N SER A 54 -1.62 -4.51 7.01
CA SER A 54 -3.03 -4.23 6.77
C SER A 54 -3.83 -5.51 6.43
N PRO A 55 -4.91 -5.85 7.16
CA PRO A 55 -5.34 -5.32 8.44
C PRO A 55 -4.49 -5.85 9.60
N LEU A 56 -4.22 -5.02 10.60
CA LEU A 56 -3.60 -5.43 11.87
C LEU A 56 -4.64 -5.93 12.90
N CYS A 57 -5.80 -5.29 12.95
CA CYS A 57 -6.83 -5.52 13.97
C CYS A 57 -8.09 -6.18 13.37
N LEU A 58 -8.84 -6.89 14.22
CA LEU A 58 -10.16 -7.46 13.86
C LEU A 58 -11.18 -6.39 13.46
N SER A 59 -11.09 -5.19 14.06
CA SER A 59 -11.98 -4.07 13.76
C SER A 59 -11.26 -2.73 13.82
N ARG A 60 -11.30 -2.01 12.70
CA ARG A 60 -10.72 -0.66 12.54
C ARG A 60 -11.58 0.46 13.16
N THR A 61 -12.69 0.13 13.81
CA THR A 61 -13.63 1.13 14.35
C THR A 61 -13.56 1.27 15.87
N THR A 62 -13.24 0.20 16.59
CA THR A 62 -13.31 0.17 18.07
C THR A 62 -11.97 -0.05 18.72
N ASN A 63 -11.05 -0.79 18.10
CA ASN A 63 -9.78 -1.13 18.75
C ASN A 63 -8.61 -1.31 17.78
N PHE A 64 -8.32 -0.27 17.01
CA PHE A 64 -7.36 -0.34 15.91
C PHE A 64 -5.89 -0.40 16.33
N TRP A 65 -5.58 -0.06 17.58
CA TRP A 65 -4.21 -0.07 18.11
C TRP A 65 -3.74 -1.44 18.60
N HIS A 66 -4.65 -2.40 18.71
CA HIS A 66 -4.33 -3.73 19.22
C HIS A 66 -4.33 -4.73 18.07
N PRO A 67 -3.25 -5.51 17.93
CA PRO A 67 -3.25 -6.64 17.00
C PRO A 67 -4.41 -7.58 17.27
N ASP A 68 -4.93 -8.15 16.19
CA ASP A 68 -5.72 -9.38 16.27
C ASP A 68 -4.90 -10.43 17.04
N PRO A 69 -5.45 -11.05 18.10
CA PRO A 69 -4.71 -12.04 18.90
C PRO A 69 -4.15 -13.21 18.08
N ALA A 70 -4.74 -13.52 16.92
CA ALA A 70 -4.22 -14.54 16.01
C ALA A 70 -2.90 -14.12 15.32
N LEU A 71 -2.55 -12.83 15.32
CA LEU A 71 -1.33 -12.30 14.72
C LEU A 71 -0.22 -12.06 15.76
N GLY A 72 -0.56 -11.97 17.05
CA GLY A 72 0.37 -11.68 18.13
C GLY A 72 -0.15 -10.62 19.11
N THR A 73 0.72 -10.13 19.98
CA THR A 73 0.39 -9.13 21.00
C THR A 73 0.92 -7.73 20.62
N LYS A 74 0.58 -6.73 21.44
CA LYS A 74 1.17 -5.39 21.29
C LYS A 74 2.70 -5.42 21.46
N GLU A 75 3.19 -6.24 22.38
CA GLU A 75 4.62 -6.42 22.62
C GLU A 75 5.33 -6.99 21.39
N ASP A 76 4.70 -7.93 20.69
CA ASP A 76 5.22 -8.47 19.42
C ASP A 76 5.29 -7.38 18.34
N LEU A 77 4.29 -6.49 18.27
CA LEU A 77 4.31 -5.35 17.36
C LEU A 77 5.42 -4.35 17.71
N ASP A 78 5.62 -4.04 18.99
CA ASP A 78 6.70 -3.16 19.45
C ASP A 78 8.08 -3.77 19.14
N ALA A 79 8.23 -5.09 19.33
CA ALA A 79 9.44 -5.84 19.00
C ALA A 79 9.70 -5.90 17.49
N LEU A 80 8.66 -6.08 16.67
CA LEU A 80 8.73 -6.01 15.22
C LEU A 80 9.22 -4.62 14.77
N ALA A 81 8.63 -3.55 15.30
CA ALA A 81 9.00 -2.18 14.97
C ALA A 81 10.44 -1.85 15.37
N ALA A 82 10.91 -2.34 16.52
CA ALA A 82 12.31 -2.18 16.93
C ALA A 82 13.28 -2.89 15.96
N ARG A 83 13.02 -4.18 15.65
CA ARG A 83 13.84 -4.98 14.73
C ARG A 83 13.84 -4.42 13.29
N ALA A 84 12.71 -3.88 12.85
CA ALA A 84 12.60 -3.19 11.56
C ALA A 84 13.42 -1.90 11.55
N GLY A 85 13.36 -1.13 12.64
CA GLY A 85 14.12 0.11 12.82
C GLY A 85 15.63 -0.09 12.74
N GLU A 86 16.16 -1.18 13.30
CA GLU A 86 17.58 -1.58 13.18
C GLU A 86 18.03 -1.77 11.72
N ARG A 87 17.08 -2.06 10.82
CA ARG A 87 17.30 -2.26 9.38
C ARG A 87 16.98 -1.04 8.53
N GLY A 88 16.58 0.08 9.16
CA GLY A 88 16.11 1.28 8.47
C GLY A 88 14.68 1.17 7.93
N ILE A 89 13.94 0.12 8.28
CA ILE A 89 12.57 -0.14 7.83
C ILE A 89 11.58 0.44 8.85
N ARG A 90 10.64 1.26 8.38
CA ARG A 90 9.54 1.77 9.22
C ARG A 90 8.36 0.81 9.19
N VAL A 91 7.68 0.64 10.33
CA VAL A 91 6.42 -0.11 10.40
C VAL A 91 5.24 0.86 10.40
N ILE A 92 4.29 0.67 9.50
CA ILE A 92 3.02 1.41 9.42
C ILE A 92 1.89 0.43 9.71
N VAL A 93 0.96 0.81 10.58
CA VAL A 93 -0.24 0.03 10.89
C VAL A 93 -1.50 0.85 10.63
N ASP A 94 -2.60 0.19 10.28
CA ASP A 94 -3.88 0.90 10.12
C ASP A 94 -4.44 1.39 11.44
N ALA A 95 -4.67 2.70 11.54
CA ALA A 95 -5.44 3.27 12.63
C ALA A 95 -6.94 3.34 12.30
N LYS A 96 -7.37 4.33 11.53
CA LYS A 96 -8.81 4.53 11.23
C LYS A 96 -9.02 4.50 9.73
N GLY A 97 -9.84 3.55 9.24
CA GLY A 97 -10.19 3.46 7.83
C GLY A 97 -10.98 4.68 7.30
N PRO A 98 -11.11 4.83 5.97
CA PRO A 98 -11.81 5.96 5.37
C PRO A 98 -13.28 6.02 5.82
N PRO A 99 -13.89 7.22 5.92
CA PRO A 99 -15.32 7.37 6.14
C PRO A 99 -16.13 6.53 5.14
N LYS A 100 -17.22 5.89 5.59
CA LYS A 100 -18.09 5.07 4.72
C LYS A 100 -18.56 5.89 3.52
N GLY A 101 -18.27 5.41 2.31
CA GLY A 101 -18.79 5.96 1.05
C GLY A 101 -17.87 6.92 0.28
N GLU A 102 -16.65 7.23 0.77
CA GLU A 102 -15.77 8.25 0.15
C GLU A 102 -14.29 7.80 0.01
N SER A 103 -14.00 6.65 -0.61
CA SER A 103 -12.61 6.17 -0.77
C SER A 103 -11.76 7.04 -1.72
N ALA A 104 -12.37 7.60 -2.78
CA ALA A 104 -11.65 8.31 -3.84
C ALA A 104 -11.27 9.77 -3.53
N SER A 105 -11.72 10.31 -2.39
CA SER A 105 -11.48 11.70 -1.94
C SER A 105 -10.82 11.77 -0.55
N SER A 106 -10.32 10.64 -0.06
CA SER A 106 -9.69 10.56 1.26
C SER A 106 -8.17 10.74 1.16
N LEU A 107 -7.62 11.50 2.10
CA LEU A 107 -6.18 11.63 2.30
C LEU A 107 -5.74 10.67 3.41
N MET A 108 -4.73 9.87 3.10
CA MET A 108 -3.96 9.12 4.07
C MET A 108 -2.89 10.02 4.69
N GLU A 109 -2.95 10.16 6.00
CA GLU A 109 -1.87 10.71 6.82
C GLU A 109 -1.06 9.55 7.40
N ILE A 110 0.26 9.65 7.30
CA ILE A 110 1.20 8.77 7.99
C ILE A 110 1.77 9.52 9.19
N GLY A 111 1.23 9.22 10.38
CA GLY A 111 1.61 9.86 11.64
C GLY A 111 2.42 8.93 12.54
N ARG A 112 2.96 9.48 13.62
CA ARG A 112 3.66 8.72 14.68
C ARG A 112 3.22 9.24 16.04
N ARG A 113 2.94 8.35 16.98
CA ARG A 113 2.67 8.72 18.37
C ARG A 113 3.98 8.76 19.17
N GLN A 114 4.02 9.56 20.22
CA GLN A 114 5.20 9.65 21.09
C GLN A 114 5.45 8.38 21.90
N ASP A 115 4.42 7.57 22.13
CA ASP A 115 4.45 6.36 22.95
C ASP A 115 4.70 5.07 22.14
N CYS A 116 5.02 5.17 20.84
CA CYS A 116 5.34 4.01 20.02
C CYS A 116 6.50 4.22 19.04
N SER A 117 7.12 3.11 18.65
CA SER A 117 8.21 3.04 17.66
C SER A 117 7.70 2.89 16.22
N TYR A 118 6.41 2.62 16.02
CA TYR A 118 5.76 2.47 14.72
C TYR A 118 4.91 3.69 14.32
N TYR A 119 4.57 3.76 13.04
CA TYR A 119 3.71 4.75 12.43
C TYR A 119 2.27 4.23 12.30
N TYR A 120 1.32 5.14 12.16
CA TYR A 120 -0.06 4.82 11.85
C TYR A 120 -0.51 5.46 10.55
N SER A 121 -1.39 4.77 9.82
CA SER A 121 -2.17 5.35 8.72
C SER A 121 -3.57 5.71 9.19
N THR A 122 -3.98 6.96 8.95
CA THR A 122 -5.35 7.42 9.20
C THR A 122 -5.87 8.15 7.99
N TRP A 123 -7.19 8.10 7.79
CA TRP A 123 -7.84 8.66 6.61
C TRP A 123 -8.72 9.85 7.00
N HIS A 124 -8.51 10.96 6.31
CA HIS A 124 -9.23 12.21 6.50
C HIS A 124 -9.92 12.60 5.19
N ARG A 125 -11.05 13.31 5.29
CA ARG A 125 -11.64 13.99 4.13
C ARG A 125 -10.64 15.06 3.66
N SER A 126 -10.40 15.19 2.34
CA SER A 126 -9.50 16.22 1.81
C SER A 126 -9.72 17.57 2.50
N PRO A 127 -8.72 18.10 3.23
CA PRO A 127 -8.76 19.47 3.67
C PRO A 127 -8.75 20.35 2.43
N GLY A 128 -9.67 21.30 2.35
CA GLY A 128 -9.43 22.49 1.55
C GLY A 128 -8.15 23.14 2.04
N ASP A 129 -7.29 23.51 1.09
CA ASP A 129 -6.05 24.28 1.22
C ASP A 129 -4.96 23.72 2.16
N GLY A 130 -3.91 23.13 1.58
CA GLY A 130 -2.60 22.95 2.23
C GLY A 130 -2.28 21.58 2.82
N ALA A 131 -3.00 20.51 2.44
CA ALA A 131 -2.78 19.18 3.00
C ALA A 131 -1.49 18.51 2.48
N SER A 132 -0.55 18.22 3.39
CA SER A 132 0.68 17.45 3.12
C SER A 132 0.46 15.92 3.18
N GLY A 133 -0.68 15.45 2.66
CA GLY A 133 -1.09 14.04 2.72
C GLY A 133 -0.83 13.25 1.44
N LEU A 134 -0.93 11.93 1.54
CA LEU A 134 -0.91 11.00 0.42
C LEU A 134 -2.35 10.60 0.07
N THR A 135 -2.67 10.35 -1.19
CA THR A 135 -3.97 9.81 -1.61
C THR A 135 -3.82 8.64 -2.57
N PHE A 136 -4.80 7.75 -2.57
CA PHE A 136 -4.90 6.65 -3.53
C PHE A 136 -6.10 6.89 -4.43
N GLN A 137 -5.83 6.96 -5.74
CA GLN A 137 -6.88 7.01 -6.75
C GLN A 137 -7.31 5.58 -7.12
N GLY A 138 -8.62 5.35 -7.21
CA GLY A 138 -9.20 4.06 -7.58
C GLY A 138 -9.62 3.93 -9.05
N GLU A 139 -9.52 5.00 -9.85
CA GLU A 139 -10.01 4.99 -11.24
C GLU A 139 -9.29 3.95 -12.11
N HIS A 140 -8.00 3.69 -11.83
CA HIS A 140 -7.25 2.66 -12.53
C HIS A 140 -7.75 1.23 -12.22
N GLU A 141 -8.39 1.01 -11.07
CA GLU A 141 -8.88 -0.31 -10.63
C GLU A 141 -10.14 -0.77 -11.38
N ILE A 142 -10.72 0.08 -12.23
CA ILE A 142 -11.90 -0.22 -13.04
C ILE A 142 -11.64 0.04 -14.55
N LEU A 143 -10.37 0.07 -14.95
CA LEU A 143 -9.95 0.37 -16.33
C LEU A 143 -10.48 -0.62 -17.38
N ASP A 144 -10.66 -1.86 -16.95
CA ASP A 144 -11.15 -3.01 -17.69
C ASP A 144 -12.62 -3.31 -17.36
N GLN A 145 -13.35 -2.40 -16.70
CA GLN A 145 -14.79 -2.55 -16.50
C GLN A 145 -15.55 -2.16 -17.79
N ARG A 146 -16.56 -2.96 -18.15
CA ARG A 146 -17.54 -2.60 -19.19
C ARG A 146 -18.35 -1.37 -18.78
N GLU A 147 -18.64 -0.49 -19.73
CA GLU A 147 -19.36 0.78 -19.46
C GLU A 147 -20.79 0.57 -18.95
N ASP A 148 -21.40 -0.57 -19.29
CA ASP A 148 -22.76 -0.96 -18.91
C ASP A 148 -22.80 -2.09 -17.87
N GLY A 149 -21.65 -2.46 -17.29
CA GLY A 149 -21.53 -3.61 -16.40
C GLY A 149 -21.09 -3.27 -14.98
N GLU A 150 -21.13 -4.26 -14.11
CA GLU A 150 -20.59 -4.23 -12.76
C GLU A 150 -19.05 -4.36 -12.78
N LYS A 151 -18.38 -4.17 -11.63
CA LYS A 151 -16.91 -4.17 -11.51
C LYS A 151 -16.21 -5.35 -12.22
N TRP A 152 -16.85 -6.52 -12.25
CA TRP A 152 -16.28 -7.76 -12.79
C TRP A 152 -16.79 -8.13 -14.18
N ASP A 153 -17.63 -7.29 -14.79
CA ASP A 153 -18.01 -7.41 -16.18
C ASP A 153 -16.91 -6.81 -17.03
N LEU A 154 -15.93 -7.64 -17.40
CA LEU A 154 -14.67 -7.17 -17.98
C LEU A 154 -14.76 -6.79 -19.47
N ALA A 155 -13.97 -5.78 -19.85
CA ALA A 155 -13.71 -5.32 -21.21
C ALA A 155 -12.19 -5.36 -21.49
N PRO A 156 -11.76 -5.47 -22.77
CA PRO A 156 -10.34 -5.39 -23.10
C PRO A 156 -9.71 -4.08 -22.60
N LEU A 157 -8.52 -4.18 -22.03
CA LEU A 157 -7.79 -3.02 -21.51
C LEU A 157 -7.54 -1.99 -22.62
N SER A 158 -8.05 -0.77 -22.43
CA SER A 158 -7.79 0.34 -23.34
C SER A 158 -6.56 1.11 -22.91
N LEU A 159 -5.46 0.99 -23.66
CA LEU A 159 -4.23 1.75 -23.41
C LEU A 159 -4.45 3.28 -23.50
N VAL A 160 -5.45 3.73 -24.26
CA VAL A 160 -5.82 5.15 -24.33
C VAL A 160 -6.49 5.60 -23.03
N LYS A 161 -7.47 4.85 -22.52
CA LYS A 161 -8.10 5.12 -21.22
C LYS A 161 -7.06 5.08 -20.09
N PHE A 162 -6.18 4.08 -20.10
CA PHE A 162 -5.05 3.95 -19.19
C PHE A 162 -4.19 5.22 -19.14
N LYS A 163 -3.65 5.66 -20.29
CA LYS A 163 -2.77 6.84 -20.35
C LYS A 163 -3.49 8.10 -19.87
N ARG A 164 -4.78 8.25 -20.21
CA ARG A 164 -5.59 9.40 -19.79
C ARG A 164 -5.75 9.45 -18.28
N ILE A 165 -6.09 8.33 -17.64
CA ILE A 165 -6.30 8.25 -16.19
C ILE A 165 -4.99 8.54 -15.44
N PHE A 166 -3.89 7.87 -15.80
CA PHE A 166 -2.61 8.13 -15.13
C PHE A 166 -2.10 9.55 -15.36
N THR A 167 -2.26 10.10 -16.58
CA THR A 167 -1.88 11.50 -16.87
C THR A 167 -2.72 12.49 -16.07
N LYS A 168 -4.03 12.25 -15.96
CA LYS A 168 -4.95 13.06 -15.15
C LYS A 168 -4.44 13.15 -13.71
N TRP A 169 -4.25 12.01 -13.04
CA TRP A 169 -3.82 12.01 -11.63
C TRP A 169 -2.40 12.51 -11.40
N GLN A 170 -1.49 12.35 -12.37
CA GLN A 170 -0.16 12.97 -12.29
C GLN A 170 -0.23 14.51 -12.38
N LYS A 171 -1.22 15.07 -13.08
CA LYS A 171 -1.41 16.52 -13.23
C LYS A 171 -2.27 17.11 -12.11
N ASP A 172 -3.42 16.52 -11.84
CA ASP A 172 -4.41 17.05 -10.90
C ASP A 172 -3.89 17.06 -9.46
N LEU A 173 -3.03 16.09 -9.09
CA LEU A 173 -2.40 16.05 -7.76
C LEU A 173 -1.12 16.89 -7.68
N CYS A 174 -0.57 17.34 -8.81
CA CYS A 174 0.70 18.06 -8.83
C CYS A 174 0.60 19.41 -8.12
N GLY A 175 1.12 19.48 -6.89
CA GLY A 175 1.10 20.70 -6.08
C GLY A 175 -0.03 20.73 -5.06
N GLU A 176 -1.00 19.82 -5.17
CA GLU A 176 -2.16 19.71 -4.29
C GLU A 176 -1.96 18.63 -3.21
N CYS A 177 -1.54 17.43 -3.61
CA CYS A 177 -1.26 16.33 -2.69
C CYS A 177 -0.22 15.35 -3.28
N TRP A 178 0.11 14.28 -2.54
CA TRP A 178 1.06 13.28 -3.02
C TRP A 178 0.37 11.99 -3.46
N ASN A 179 0.81 11.42 -4.57
CA ASN A 179 0.18 10.25 -5.16
C ASN A 179 0.73 8.95 -4.53
N GLY A 180 -0.15 8.11 -3.98
CA GLY A 180 0.15 6.73 -3.63
C GLY A 180 -0.03 5.84 -4.85
N LEU A 181 1.07 5.28 -5.33
CA LEU A 181 1.11 4.51 -6.56
C LEU A 181 1.07 3.02 -6.21
N LEU A 182 0.01 2.31 -6.57
CA LEU A 182 -0.08 0.86 -6.44
C LEU A 182 -0.68 0.24 -7.70
N TRP A 183 -0.37 -1.02 -7.95
CA TRP A 183 -1.17 -1.90 -8.81
C TRP A 183 -2.04 -2.85 -8.00
N GLU A 184 -1.47 -3.34 -6.91
CA GLU A 184 -2.02 -4.44 -6.14
C GLU A 184 -2.29 -4.00 -4.70
N ASN A 185 -3.26 -4.66 -4.10
CA ASN A 185 -3.53 -4.69 -2.67
C ASN A 185 -4.37 -5.93 -2.38
N PHE A 186 -4.71 -6.17 -1.12
CA PHE A 186 -5.50 -7.33 -0.71
C PHE A 186 -6.96 -7.34 -1.23
N HIS A 187 -7.42 -6.30 -1.95
CA HIS A 187 -8.73 -6.22 -2.60
C HIS A 187 -8.68 -6.31 -4.13
N GLN A 188 -7.51 -6.24 -4.76
CA GLN A 188 -7.35 -6.25 -6.21
C GLN A 188 -6.70 -7.57 -6.68
N PRO A 189 -7.02 -8.05 -7.89
CA PRO A 189 -6.30 -9.18 -8.51
C PRO A 189 -4.82 -8.87 -8.75
N ARG A 190 -4.02 -9.91 -8.95
CA ARG A 190 -2.60 -9.79 -9.36
C ARG A 190 -2.49 -9.03 -10.68
N SER A 191 -1.62 -8.03 -10.71
CA SER A 191 -1.48 -7.08 -11.81
C SER A 191 -0.98 -7.74 -13.08
N VAL A 192 -0.08 -8.72 -12.97
CA VAL A 192 0.47 -9.45 -14.12
C VAL A 192 -0.59 -10.27 -14.84
N SER A 193 -1.51 -10.90 -14.11
CA SER A 193 -2.65 -11.63 -14.67
C SER A 193 -3.72 -10.70 -15.22
N ARG A 194 -3.92 -9.53 -14.60
CA ARG A 194 -4.99 -8.60 -14.97
C ARG A 194 -4.64 -7.70 -16.16
N PHE A 195 -3.47 -7.08 -16.12
CA PHE A 195 -3.03 -6.06 -17.08
C PHE A 195 -1.85 -6.50 -17.95
N GLY A 196 -1.32 -7.70 -17.70
CA GLY A 196 -0.17 -8.25 -18.39
C GLY A 196 -0.48 -9.56 -19.12
N ASP A 197 0.50 -10.46 -19.08
CA ASP A 197 0.42 -11.84 -19.55
C ASP A 197 1.16 -12.66 -18.49
N ASP A 198 0.45 -13.50 -17.75
CA ASP A 198 0.98 -14.35 -16.68
C ASP A 198 1.49 -15.71 -17.17
N GLY A 199 1.43 -15.95 -18.48
CA GLY A 199 1.93 -17.15 -19.14
C GLY A 199 3.32 -16.90 -19.74
N ARG A 200 3.39 -16.84 -21.07
CA ARG A 200 4.65 -16.79 -21.82
C ARG A 200 5.47 -15.54 -21.48
N TYR A 201 4.81 -14.43 -21.16
CA TYR A 201 5.48 -13.15 -20.95
C TYR A 201 5.46 -12.66 -19.50
N ARG A 202 5.13 -13.51 -18.52
CA ARG A 202 5.03 -13.16 -17.09
C ARG A 202 6.12 -12.22 -16.59
N MET A 203 7.37 -12.62 -16.77
CA MET A 203 8.52 -11.82 -16.30
C MET A 203 8.66 -10.48 -17.02
N LYS A 204 8.33 -10.42 -18.32
CA LYS A 204 8.38 -9.17 -19.10
C LYS A 204 7.23 -8.25 -18.72
N ALA A 205 6.03 -8.81 -18.57
CA ALA A 205 4.83 -8.09 -18.17
C ALA A 205 4.97 -7.50 -16.75
N ALA A 206 5.40 -8.31 -15.77
CA ALA A 206 5.65 -7.85 -14.40
C ALA A 206 6.66 -6.70 -14.35
N LYS A 207 7.81 -6.83 -15.04
CA LYS A 207 8.82 -5.76 -15.10
C LYS A 207 8.32 -4.51 -15.83
N MET A 208 7.50 -4.66 -16.86
CA MET A 208 6.89 -3.54 -17.57
C MET A 208 5.94 -2.78 -16.65
N LEU A 209 5.05 -3.47 -15.93
CA LEU A 209 4.13 -2.87 -14.95
C LEU A 209 4.89 -2.17 -13.81
N ALA A 210 5.93 -2.82 -13.26
CA ALA A 210 6.79 -2.20 -12.26
C ALA A 210 7.48 -0.93 -12.80
N THR A 211 8.03 -0.98 -14.02
CA THR A 211 8.67 0.19 -14.66
C THR A 211 7.71 1.36 -14.79
N LEU A 212 6.44 1.09 -15.16
CA LEU A 212 5.42 2.13 -15.24
C LEU A 212 5.14 2.76 -13.88
N LEU A 213 4.98 1.95 -12.83
CA LEU A 213 4.68 2.44 -11.47
C LEU A 213 5.83 3.28 -10.91
N PHE A 214 7.04 2.74 -10.94
CA PHE A 214 8.25 3.38 -10.39
C PHE A 214 8.71 4.58 -11.22
N GLY A 215 8.27 4.72 -12.47
CA GLY A 215 8.57 5.86 -13.32
C GLY A 215 7.69 7.08 -13.10
N MET A 216 6.62 6.98 -12.30
CA MET A 216 5.68 8.07 -12.05
C MET A 216 6.03 8.85 -10.77
N ARG A 217 5.58 10.11 -10.68
CA ARG A 217 5.72 10.89 -9.45
C ARG A 217 4.74 10.39 -8.40
N GLY A 218 5.26 9.93 -7.29
CA GLY A 218 4.48 9.44 -6.15
C GLY A 218 5.32 8.52 -5.27
N THR A 219 4.67 7.91 -4.28
CA THR A 219 5.27 6.89 -3.42
C THR A 219 4.79 5.52 -3.90
N PRO A 220 5.67 4.64 -4.40
CA PRO A 220 5.29 3.28 -4.77
C PRO A 220 4.91 2.45 -3.54
N PHE A 221 3.78 1.76 -3.65
CA PHE A 221 3.30 0.73 -2.75
C PHE A 221 3.33 -0.60 -3.49
N LEU A 222 4.11 -1.54 -2.99
CA LEU A 222 4.27 -2.87 -3.56
C LEU A 222 3.53 -3.89 -2.70
N TYR A 223 2.61 -4.67 -3.27
CA TYR A 223 1.89 -5.67 -2.48
C TYR A 223 2.67 -6.98 -2.43
N GLN A 224 2.59 -7.70 -1.30
CA GLN A 224 3.35 -8.93 -1.12
C GLN A 224 3.21 -9.92 -2.29
N GLY A 225 4.33 -10.29 -2.89
CA GLY A 225 4.39 -11.21 -4.04
C GLY A 225 4.39 -10.54 -5.41
N GLU A 226 4.08 -9.25 -5.50
CA GLU A 226 4.17 -8.47 -6.75
C GLU A 226 5.61 -8.48 -7.29
N GLU A 227 6.61 -8.40 -6.41
CA GLU A 227 8.03 -8.48 -6.73
C GLU A 227 8.44 -9.83 -7.33
N LEU A 228 7.65 -10.88 -7.09
CA LEU A 228 7.85 -12.23 -7.62
C LEU A 228 7.02 -12.48 -8.90
N GLY A 229 6.14 -11.54 -9.25
CA GLY A 229 5.12 -11.71 -10.29
C GLY A 229 4.19 -12.88 -9.98
N MET A 230 3.72 -12.96 -8.73
CA MET A 230 2.73 -13.93 -8.26
C MET A 230 1.42 -13.89 -9.05
#